data_AF-A0A842UCM8-F1
#
_entry.id   AF-A0A842UCM8-F1
#
_cell.length_a   1.000
_cell.length_b   1.000
_cell.length_c   1.000
_cell.angle_alpha   90.00
_cell.angle_beta   90.00
_cell.angle_gamma   90.00
#
_symmetry.space_group_name_H-M   'P 1'
#
loop_
_entity.id
_entity.type
_entity.pdbx_description
1 polymer ?
#
loop_
_entity_poly.entity_id
_entity_poly.type
_entity_poly.pdbx_seq_one_letter_code
_entity_poly.pdbx_strand_id
1 'polypeptide(L)'
;PSKYNHVGHAMTFLINFLYAQKYNGKCILRFEDANPVKIKKEYVDSAVDDILNYLEIKPKKIVFVTEDMEKLYDHAEKTIKKGKAYTCNCERERMQSDRMKGLECGCRNKSETDVLKEWKDMLKGKYKEGGMVLRLKIDMKHKNAVMRDPVIFRIIKKPHYKHGRKYSCWPLYDFYNALEEEFCSITHVLRSAEFDVRVQLQDYIRDLFGYKNPQSYQYGRINVKGATTQGREIRELIEKGEVAGWDDPRLVTLKALKRRGFVKETFYELAIRVGLSKTQTNIDWTLLCTTNRKYLDKKADRYFFIDNPVKIKIKGAPEQNIELDLHPELRKGGRKFKTGEDFLITKKDYGNMKKAKKGTIFRLMDCLNFRLEKDRFVFHSQPYEDFKNAKGKIIIHWLPADEKNVKIKIRCPENEIIKGIAEPGIKRLKQGDIVQFERYGFARLDNKKDLEFIYTHS
;
A
#
# COMPACT_ATOMS: atom_id res chain seq x y z
N PRO A 1 11.49 6.86 -6.75
CA PRO A 1 10.95 7.46 -5.50
C PRO A 1 10.26 8.84 -5.71
N SER A 2 9.03 8.84 -6.26
CA SER A 2 8.30 10.08 -6.65
C SER A 2 6.89 10.23 -6.04
N LYS A 3 6.46 9.24 -5.27
CA LYS A 3 5.19 9.18 -4.54
C LYS A 3 5.30 8.17 -3.41
N TYR A 4 4.36 8.23 -2.47
CA TYR A 4 4.18 7.21 -1.44
C TYR A 4 3.76 5.86 -2.07
N ASN A 5 4.16 4.76 -1.45
CA ASN A 5 3.77 3.44 -1.92
C ASN A 5 2.30 3.16 -1.62
N HIS A 6 1.74 2.22 -2.37
CA HIS A 6 0.36 1.75 -2.25
C HIS A 6 0.35 0.24 -2.44
N VAL A 7 -0.79 -0.40 -2.23
CA VAL A 7 -0.92 -1.87 -2.30
C VAL A 7 -0.30 -2.48 -3.57
N GLY A 8 -0.49 -1.88 -4.76
CA GLY A 8 0.15 -2.36 -5.99
C GLY A 8 1.69 -2.37 -5.97
N HIS A 9 2.33 -1.41 -5.29
CA HIS A 9 3.78 -1.41 -5.11
C HIS A 9 4.21 -2.52 -4.15
N ALA A 10 3.47 -2.72 -3.03
CA ALA A 10 3.73 -3.84 -2.13
C ALA A 10 3.70 -5.18 -2.86
N MET A 11 2.73 -5.40 -3.75
CA MET A 11 2.68 -6.63 -4.55
C MET A 11 3.93 -6.79 -5.41
N THR A 12 4.36 -5.73 -6.10
CA THR A 12 5.55 -5.77 -6.96
C THR A 12 6.82 -6.07 -6.17
N PHE A 13 7.00 -5.45 -5.00
CA PHE A 13 8.12 -5.72 -4.11
C PHE A 13 8.10 -7.17 -3.60
N LEU A 14 6.94 -7.63 -3.15
CA LEU A 14 6.78 -8.97 -2.59
C LEU A 14 6.91 -10.07 -3.62
N ILE A 15 6.40 -9.89 -4.84
CA ILE A 15 6.60 -10.87 -5.93
C ILE A 15 8.11 -11.08 -6.16
N ASN A 16 8.87 -10.00 -6.35
CA ASN A 16 10.32 -10.09 -6.54
C ASN A 16 11.04 -10.71 -5.33
N PHE A 17 10.67 -10.29 -4.12
CA PHE A 17 11.28 -10.80 -2.89
C PHE A 17 10.97 -12.29 -2.64
N LEU A 18 9.71 -12.70 -2.79
CA LEU A 18 9.27 -14.08 -2.54
C LEU A 18 9.85 -15.06 -3.55
N TYR A 19 10.01 -14.68 -4.81
CA TYR A 19 10.73 -15.50 -5.78
C TYR A 19 12.20 -15.63 -5.42
N ALA A 20 12.87 -14.55 -5.02
CA ALA A 20 14.24 -14.64 -4.53
C ALA A 20 14.34 -15.59 -3.32
N GLN A 21 13.42 -15.49 -2.34
CA GLN A 21 13.38 -16.41 -1.19
C GLN A 21 13.14 -17.86 -1.61
N LYS A 22 12.17 -18.12 -2.50
CA LYS A 22 11.83 -19.47 -2.98
C LYS A 22 13.03 -20.21 -3.57
N TYR A 23 13.93 -19.49 -4.25
CA TYR A 23 15.10 -20.06 -4.92
C TYR A 23 16.42 -19.80 -4.17
N ASN A 24 16.37 -19.44 -2.88
CA ASN A 24 17.54 -19.09 -2.07
C ASN A 24 18.46 -18.03 -2.74
N GLY A 25 17.85 -17.13 -3.52
CA GLY A 25 18.49 -16.06 -4.24
C GLY A 25 18.62 -14.77 -3.44
N LYS A 26 19.01 -13.71 -4.13
CA LYS A 26 19.17 -12.35 -3.57
C LYS A 26 18.16 -11.42 -4.22
N CYS A 27 17.58 -10.52 -3.43
CA CYS A 27 16.73 -9.44 -3.92
C CYS A 27 17.44 -8.10 -3.70
N ILE A 28 17.38 -7.19 -4.66
CA ILE A 28 17.99 -5.85 -4.58
C ILE A 28 16.89 -4.81 -4.50
N LEU A 29 16.99 -3.89 -3.54
CA LEU A 29 16.15 -2.71 -3.50
C LEU A 29 16.85 -1.58 -4.25
N ARG A 30 16.42 -1.30 -5.48
CA ARG A 30 16.98 -0.23 -6.32
C ARG A 30 16.05 0.98 -6.36
N PHE A 31 16.59 2.14 -6.00
CA PHE A 31 15.92 3.42 -6.19
C PHE A 31 16.29 4.01 -7.56
N GLU A 32 15.31 4.04 -8.46
CA GLU A 32 15.41 4.72 -9.75
C GLU A 32 15.31 6.24 -9.57
N ASP A 33 16.42 6.86 -9.15
CA ASP A 33 16.47 8.25 -8.70
C ASP A 33 17.10 9.22 -9.74
N ALA A 34 17.10 8.88 -11.02
CA ALA A 34 17.67 9.71 -12.09
C ALA A 34 16.81 10.92 -12.55
N ASN A 35 15.66 11.19 -11.91
CA ASN A 35 14.79 12.32 -12.29
C ASN A 35 14.71 13.37 -11.16
N PRO A 36 15.60 14.38 -11.15
CA PRO A 36 15.72 15.32 -10.03
C PRO A 36 14.46 16.16 -9.80
N VAL A 37 13.56 16.27 -10.79
CA VAL A 37 12.31 17.05 -10.66
C VAL A 37 11.29 16.35 -9.77
N LYS A 38 11.23 15.01 -9.80
CA LYS A 38 10.16 14.24 -9.17
C LYS A 38 10.54 13.67 -7.81
N ILE A 39 11.83 13.63 -7.50
CA ILE A 39 12.34 12.89 -6.35
C ILE A 39 12.45 13.83 -5.17
N LYS A 40 12.04 13.31 -4.02
CA LYS A 40 12.16 13.98 -2.73
C LYS A 40 12.64 12.98 -1.69
N LYS A 41 13.39 13.47 -0.70
CA LYS A 41 13.88 12.66 0.43
C LYS A 41 12.73 11.95 1.15
N GLU A 42 11.60 12.64 1.36
CA GLU A 42 10.41 12.09 2.01
C GLU A 42 9.90 10.78 1.36
N TYR A 43 9.95 10.66 0.02
CA TYR A 43 9.48 9.46 -0.67
C TYR A 43 10.48 8.32 -0.58
N VAL A 44 11.78 8.63 -0.48
CA VAL A 44 12.82 7.62 -0.24
C VAL A 44 12.67 7.10 1.18
N ASP A 45 12.62 7.99 2.18
CA ASP A 45 12.49 7.62 3.59
C ASP A 45 11.22 6.79 3.84
N SER A 46 10.07 7.22 3.29
CA SER A 46 8.82 6.47 3.40
C SER A 46 8.89 5.11 2.72
N ALA A 47 9.52 5.02 1.54
CA ALA A 47 9.66 3.75 0.86
C ALA A 47 10.57 2.77 1.60
N VAL A 48 11.63 3.28 2.25
CA VAL A 48 12.48 2.47 3.12
C VAL A 48 11.69 1.96 4.33
N ASP A 49 10.90 2.80 5.01
CA ASP A 49 10.05 2.34 6.13
C ASP A 49 9.01 1.31 5.68
N ASP A 50 8.32 1.57 4.56
CA ASP A 50 7.33 0.67 4.00
C ASP A 50 7.94 -0.71 3.70
N ILE A 51 9.12 -0.75 3.09
CA ILE A 51 9.74 -2.00 2.61
C ILE A 51 10.44 -2.74 3.76
N LEU A 52 11.27 -2.06 4.54
CA LEU A 52 12.11 -2.71 5.55
C LEU A 52 11.39 -2.95 6.87
N ASN A 53 10.53 -2.02 7.30
CA ASN A 53 9.93 -2.07 8.63
C ASN A 53 8.48 -2.56 8.60
N TYR A 54 7.70 -2.13 7.60
CA TYR A 54 6.29 -2.51 7.53
C TYR A 54 6.09 -3.84 6.81
N LEU A 55 6.63 -3.99 5.59
CA LEU A 55 6.60 -5.25 4.86
C LEU A 55 7.66 -6.25 5.34
N GLU A 56 8.67 -5.80 6.09
CA GLU A 56 9.78 -6.63 6.58
C GLU A 56 10.56 -7.36 5.48
N ILE A 57 10.67 -6.73 4.32
CA ILE A 57 11.49 -7.22 3.22
C ILE A 57 12.95 -6.94 3.55
N LYS A 58 13.80 -7.97 3.47
CA LYS A 58 15.24 -7.88 3.72
C LYS A 58 16.01 -7.96 2.39
N PRO A 59 16.23 -6.84 1.69
CA PRO A 59 17.02 -6.84 0.46
C PRO A 59 18.49 -7.11 0.78
N LYS A 60 19.22 -7.72 -0.16
CA LYS A 60 20.66 -7.96 -0.02
C LYS A 60 21.47 -6.65 -0.04
N LYS A 61 21.02 -5.68 -0.83
CA LYS A 61 21.58 -4.32 -0.93
C LYS A 61 20.48 -3.33 -1.26
N ILE A 62 20.71 -2.09 -0.84
CA ILE A 62 19.95 -0.91 -1.26
C ILE A 62 20.88 -0.09 -2.14
N VAL A 63 20.45 0.24 -3.36
CA VAL A 63 21.27 0.95 -4.35
C VAL A 63 20.49 2.11 -4.96
N PHE A 64 21.19 3.15 -5.37
CA PHE A 64 20.61 4.31 -6.06
C PHE A 64 21.25 4.42 -7.43
N VAL A 65 20.44 4.57 -8.48
CA VAL A 65 20.94 4.75 -9.86
C VAL A 65 21.92 5.92 -9.94
N THR A 66 21.67 6.98 -9.15
CA THR A 66 22.54 8.16 -9.18
C THR A 66 23.91 7.96 -8.51
N GLU A 67 24.15 6.84 -7.83
CA GLU A 67 25.48 6.47 -7.35
C GLU A 67 26.39 5.98 -8.49
N ASP A 68 25.81 5.48 -9.58
CA ASP A 68 26.53 4.98 -10.75
C ASP A 68 26.57 5.99 -11.91
N MET A 69 26.29 7.28 -11.67
CA MET A 69 26.27 8.32 -12.72
C MET A 69 27.54 8.38 -13.57
N GLU A 70 28.72 8.29 -12.96
CA GLU A 70 29.99 8.31 -13.70
C GLU A 70 30.11 7.09 -14.63
N LYS A 71 29.72 5.89 -14.14
CA LYS A 71 29.66 4.69 -14.98
C LYS A 71 28.67 4.88 -16.13
N LEU A 72 27.51 5.48 -15.88
CA LEU A 72 26.51 5.74 -16.91
C LEU A 72 27.02 6.73 -17.98
N TYR A 73 27.78 7.75 -17.59
CA TYR A 73 28.44 8.67 -18.53
C TYR A 73 29.52 7.97 -19.36
N ASP A 74 30.34 7.12 -18.74
CA ASP A 74 31.35 6.33 -19.45
C ASP A 74 30.71 5.41 -20.50
N HIS A 75 29.58 4.78 -20.18
CA HIS A 75 28.85 3.95 -21.13
C HIS A 75 28.21 4.78 -22.26
N ALA A 76 27.76 5.99 -21.98
CA ALA A 76 27.28 6.91 -23.01
C ALA A 76 28.41 7.28 -23.99
N GLU A 77 29.60 7.61 -23.47
CA GLU A 77 30.77 7.93 -24.27
C GLU A 77 31.24 6.73 -25.11
N LYS A 78 31.26 5.51 -24.55
CA LYS A 78 31.54 4.29 -25.31
C LYS A 78 30.52 4.07 -26.44
N THR A 79 29.24 4.35 -26.19
CA THR A 79 28.20 4.26 -27.23
C THR A 79 28.43 5.25 -28.36
N ILE A 80 28.85 6.49 -28.03
CA ILE A 80 29.20 7.52 -29.02
C ILE A 80 30.40 7.06 -29.86
N LYS A 81 31.47 6.55 -29.23
CA LYS A 81 32.68 6.04 -29.89
C LYS A 81 32.45 4.81 -30.78
N LYS A 82 31.30 4.13 -30.63
CA LYS A 82 30.88 3.02 -31.50
C LYS A 82 30.01 3.50 -32.68
N GLY A 83 29.80 4.81 -32.82
CA GLY A 83 28.86 5.40 -33.79
C GLY A 83 27.40 5.06 -33.51
N LYS A 84 27.07 4.62 -32.29
CA LYS A 84 25.73 4.15 -31.89
C LYS A 84 24.92 5.17 -31.09
N ALA A 85 25.42 6.40 -30.96
CA ALA A 85 24.67 7.50 -30.37
C ALA A 85 25.01 8.83 -31.04
N TYR A 86 24.06 9.77 -30.99
CA TYR A 86 24.24 11.12 -31.50
C TYR A 86 23.47 12.13 -30.64
N THR A 87 23.97 13.35 -30.62
CA THR A 87 23.38 14.50 -29.93
C THR A 87 22.38 15.20 -30.85
N CYS A 88 21.20 15.53 -30.31
CA CYS A 88 20.10 16.11 -31.06
C CYS A 88 19.54 17.33 -30.33
N ASN A 89 19.42 18.45 -31.06
CA ASN A 89 18.85 19.72 -30.60
C ASN A 89 17.50 20.02 -31.29
N CYS A 90 16.89 19.05 -31.97
CA CYS A 90 15.56 19.23 -32.53
C CYS A 90 14.54 19.43 -31.41
N GLU A 91 13.54 20.28 -31.67
CA GLU A 91 12.43 20.47 -30.74
C GLU A 91 11.72 19.15 -30.41
N ARG A 92 11.24 19.00 -29.17
CA ARG A 92 10.68 17.75 -28.66
C ARG A 92 9.51 17.24 -29.51
N GLU A 93 8.62 18.14 -29.92
CA GLU A 93 7.43 17.83 -30.73
C GLU A 93 7.82 17.33 -32.11
N ARG A 94 8.83 17.97 -32.74
CA ARG A 94 9.41 17.52 -34.00
C ARG A 94 10.04 16.14 -33.85
N MET A 95 10.88 15.91 -32.82
CA MET A 95 11.46 14.59 -32.57
C MET A 95 10.41 13.50 -32.40
N GLN A 96 9.31 13.80 -31.70
CA GLN A 96 8.20 12.85 -31.54
C GLN A 96 7.50 12.56 -32.88
N SER A 97 7.20 13.59 -33.67
CA SER A 97 6.60 13.46 -35.00
C SER A 97 7.48 12.64 -35.95
N ASP A 98 8.76 12.98 -36.02
CA ASP A 98 9.75 12.29 -36.85
C ASP A 98 9.86 10.81 -36.45
N ARG A 99 9.87 10.49 -35.15
CA ARG A 99 9.83 9.09 -34.66
C ARG A 99 8.55 8.35 -35.04
N MET A 100 7.39 8.99 -35.00
CA MET A 100 6.13 8.36 -35.42
C MET A 100 6.13 8.05 -36.91
N LYS A 101 6.66 8.98 -37.72
CA LYS A 101 6.76 8.85 -39.18
C LYS A 101 7.97 8.04 -39.68
N GLY A 102 8.93 7.75 -38.80
CA GLY A 102 10.18 7.07 -39.15
C GLY A 102 11.15 7.92 -39.97
N LEU A 103 11.14 9.25 -39.77
CA LEU A 103 11.98 10.20 -40.49
C LEU A 103 13.26 10.51 -39.72
N GLU A 104 14.39 10.54 -40.42
CA GLU A 104 15.68 10.92 -39.81
C GLU A 104 15.85 12.44 -39.80
N CYS A 105 16.30 13.00 -38.67
CA CYS A 105 16.70 14.40 -38.61
C CYS A 105 18.19 14.56 -38.97
N GLY A 106 18.60 15.74 -39.44
CA GLY A 106 19.99 16.01 -39.83
C GLY A 106 21.02 15.78 -38.70
N CYS A 107 20.61 15.85 -37.43
CA CYS A 107 21.49 15.56 -36.29
C CYS A 107 22.04 14.13 -36.29
N ARG A 108 21.36 13.18 -36.94
CA ARG A 108 21.76 11.76 -36.99
C ARG A 108 23.04 11.51 -37.79
N ASN A 109 23.40 12.46 -38.66
CA ASN A 109 24.55 12.41 -39.55
C ASN A 109 25.77 13.19 -39.03
N LYS A 110 25.72 13.69 -37.79
CA LYS A 110 26.89 14.33 -37.15
C LYS A 110 28.06 13.35 -37.05
N SER A 111 29.27 13.88 -37.19
CA SER A 111 30.50 13.11 -36.97
C SER A 111 30.63 12.69 -35.50
N GLU A 112 31.31 11.58 -35.24
CA GLU A 112 31.54 11.10 -33.87
C GLU A 112 32.31 12.13 -33.02
N THR A 113 33.25 12.85 -33.64
CA THR A 113 34.02 13.92 -33.01
C THR A 113 33.14 15.09 -32.55
N ASP A 114 32.18 15.50 -33.38
CA ASP A 114 31.24 16.57 -33.02
C ASP A 114 30.30 16.13 -31.91
N VAL A 115 29.76 14.91 -32.01
CA VAL A 115 28.90 14.32 -30.97
C VAL A 115 29.63 14.24 -29.64
N LEU A 116 30.89 13.81 -29.63
CA LEU A 116 31.69 13.71 -28.40
C LEU A 116 31.98 15.08 -27.78
N LYS A 117 32.25 16.09 -28.61
CA LYS A 117 32.43 17.48 -28.15
C LYS A 117 31.14 18.02 -27.54
N GLU A 118 30.02 17.89 -28.24
CA GLU A 118 28.70 18.32 -27.75
C GLU A 118 28.32 17.58 -26.46
N TRP A 119 28.58 16.26 -26.37
CA TRP A 119 28.37 15.48 -25.16
C TRP A 119 29.13 16.03 -23.96
N LYS A 120 30.43 16.31 -24.11
CA LYS A 120 31.23 16.93 -23.04
C LYS A 120 30.69 18.30 -22.63
N ASP A 121 30.17 19.08 -23.58
CA ASP A 121 29.54 20.37 -23.31
C ASP A 121 28.16 20.23 -22.62
N MET A 122 27.40 19.16 -22.90
CA MET A 122 26.19 18.79 -22.16
C MET A 122 26.50 18.45 -20.70
N LEU A 123 27.56 17.68 -20.44
CA LEU A 123 28.00 17.33 -19.09
C LEU A 123 28.46 18.57 -18.30
N LYS A 124 29.12 19.52 -18.96
CA LYS A 124 29.52 20.82 -18.39
C LYS A 124 28.37 21.83 -18.23
N GLY A 125 27.15 21.46 -18.62
CA GLY A 125 25.96 22.30 -18.46
C GLY A 125 25.89 23.53 -19.38
N LYS A 126 26.64 23.55 -20.49
CA LYS A 126 26.69 24.70 -21.42
C LYS A 126 25.37 24.96 -22.15
N TYR A 127 24.55 23.94 -22.34
CA TYR A 127 23.24 24.08 -23.00
C TYR A 127 22.11 24.37 -22.01
N LYS A 128 21.04 25.01 -22.49
CA LYS A 128 19.80 25.22 -21.70
C LYS A 128 19.08 23.90 -21.41
N GLU A 129 18.24 23.90 -20.37
CA GLU A 129 17.35 22.77 -20.08
C GLU A 129 16.50 22.43 -21.31
N GLY A 130 16.42 21.14 -21.67
CA GLY A 130 15.74 20.67 -22.88
C GLY A 130 16.39 21.04 -24.22
N GLY A 131 17.47 21.83 -24.24
CA GLY A 131 18.07 22.31 -25.50
C GLY A 131 18.91 21.29 -26.28
N MET A 132 19.28 20.17 -25.65
CA MET A 132 20.03 19.08 -26.28
C MET A 132 19.72 17.76 -25.57
N VAL A 133 19.68 16.68 -26.32
CA VAL A 133 19.56 15.30 -25.83
C VAL A 133 20.57 14.38 -26.49
N LEU A 134 20.94 13.28 -25.82
CA LEU A 134 21.68 12.18 -26.45
C LEU A 134 20.70 11.09 -26.83
N ARG A 135 20.77 10.61 -28.08
CA ARG A 135 19.90 9.56 -28.63
C ARG A 135 20.72 8.36 -29.05
N LEU A 136 20.16 7.16 -28.88
CA LEU A 136 20.70 5.97 -29.54
C LEU A 136 20.45 6.04 -31.04
N LYS A 137 21.39 5.51 -31.83
CA LYS A 137 21.29 5.36 -33.28
C LYS A 137 21.01 3.89 -33.57
N ILE A 138 19.75 3.57 -33.84
CA ILE A 138 19.26 2.21 -34.09
C ILE A 138 18.64 2.20 -35.50
N ASP A 139 17.32 2.19 -35.61
CA ASP A 139 16.59 2.15 -36.87
C ASP A 139 15.28 2.96 -36.74
N MET A 140 15.17 4.04 -37.50
CA MET A 140 13.98 4.89 -37.50
C MET A 140 12.77 4.24 -38.18
N LYS A 141 12.96 3.21 -38.99
CA LYS A 141 11.88 2.43 -39.62
C LYS A 141 11.50 1.18 -38.83
N HIS A 142 12.09 0.98 -37.65
CA HIS A 142 11.85 -0.22 -36.85
C HIS A 142 10.37 -0.38 -36.50
N LYS A 143 9.84 -1.61 -36.59
CA LYS A 143 8.41 -1.92 -36.30
C LYS A 143 8.04 -1.56 -34.86
N ASN A 144 8.88 -1.94 -33.91
CA ASN A 144 8.76 -1.50 -32.52
C ASN A 144 9.20 -0.03 -32.39
N ALA A 145 8.26 0.87 -32.12
CA ALA A 145 8.50 2.32 -32.07
C ALA A 145 9.51 2.75 -30.98
N VAL A 146 9.68 1.95 -29.91
CA VAL A 146 10.68 2.27 -28.86
C VAL A 146 12.11 2.19 -29.38
N MET A 147 12.36 1.38 -30.41
CA MET A 147 13.67 1.21 -31.05
C MET A 147 14.02 2.36 -31.99
N ARG A 148 13.07 3.25 -32.31
CA ARG A 148 13.30 4.38 -33.22
C ARG A 148 14.06 5.49 -32.51
N ASP A 149 15.39 5.40 -32.56
CA ASP A 149 16.37 6.31 -31.97
C ASP A 149 15.91 6.95 -30.64
N PRO A 150 15.72 6.15 -29.58
CA PRO A 150 15.23 6.66 -28.30
C PRO A 150 16.25 7.60 -27.64
N VAL A 151 15.74 8.56 -26.86
CA VAL A 151 16.58 9.42 -26.03
C VAL A 151 17.14 8.61 -24.86
N ILE A 152 18.42 8.77 -24.57
CA ILE A 152 19.11 8.11 -23.46
C ILE A 152 19.63 9.08 -22.40
N PHE A 153 19.89 10.34 -22.75
CA PHE A 153 20.17 11.41 -21.79
C PHE A 153 19.48 12.71 -22.15
N ARG A 154 19.14 13.49 -21.12
CA ARG A 154 18.56 14.83 -21.25
C ARG A 154 19.15 15.82 -20.25
N ILE A 155 19.06 17.10 -20.56
CA ILE A 155 19.51 18.16 -19.66
C ILE A 155 18.36 18.58 -18.74
N ILE A 156 18.62 18.57 -17.42
CA ILE A 156 17.76 19.15 -16.38
C ILE A 156 18.65 19.87 -15.38
N LYS A 157 18.39 21.17 -15.16
CA LYS A 157 19.19 22.05 -14.29
C LYS A 157 18.64 22.20 -12.87
N LYS A 158 17.61 21.42 -12.52
CA LYS A 158 17.07 21.36 -11.15
C LYS A 158 18.00 20.58 -10.21
N PRO A 159 18.15 21.00 -8.95
CA PRO A 159 18.96 20.28 -7.98
C PRO A 159 18.36 18.90 -7.66
N HIS A 160 19.21 17.89 -7.49
CA HIS A 160 18.86 16.57 -6.99
C HIS A 160 18.92 16.55 -5.46
N TYR A 161 17.97 15.89 -4.80
CA TYR A 161 17.90 15.89 -3.32
C TYR A 161 19.20 15.38 -2.64
N LYS A 162 19.90 14.43 -3.27
CA LYS A 162 21.16 13.84 -2.76
C LYS A 162 22.43 14.50 -3.30
N HIS A 163 22.40 14.98 -4.55
CA HIS A 163 23.60 15.41 -5.27
C HIS A 163 23.65 16.92 -5.54
N GLY A 164 22.66 17.67 -5.07
CA GLY A 164 22.55 19.11 -5.34
C GLY A 164 22.61 19.39 -6.84
N ARG A 165 23.52 20.29 -7.24
CA ARG A 165 23.74 20.70 -8.64
C ARG A 165 24.91 19.98 -9.31
N LYS A 166 25.45 18.90 -8.72
CA LYS A 166 26.61 18.18 -9.27
C LYS A 166 26.41 17.73 -10.72
N TYR A 167 25.19 17.28 -11.05
CA TYR A 167 24.85 16.78 -12.39
C TYR A 167 23.76 17.63 -13.04
N SER A 168 23.93 17.94 -14.33
CA SER A 168 22.91 18.58 -15.16
C SER A 168 22.42 17.72 -16.32
N CYS A 169 23.09 16.60 -16.60
CA CYS A 169 22.73 15.66 -17.66
C CYS A 169 22.27 14.33 -17.05
N TRP A 170 21.04 13.92 -17.30
CA TRP A 170 20.38 12.83 -16.57
C TRP A 170 20.01 11.69 -17.52
N PRO A 171 20.33 10.43 -17.16
CA PRO A 171 19.99 9.27 -17.98
C PRO A 171 18.48 9.01 -17.97
N LEU A 172 18.00 8.37 -19.03
CA LEU A 172 16.62 7.91 -19.15
C LEU A 172 16.48 6.41 -18.88
N TYR A 173 15.24 6.02 -18.54
CA TYR A 173 14.88 4.71 -17.99
C TYR A 173 15.51 3.54 -18.74
N ASP A 174 15.33 3.45 -20.05
CA ASP A 174 15.79 2.27 -20.80
C ASP A 174 17.32 2.11 -20.75
N PHE A 175 18.07 3.23 -20.75
CA PHE A 175 19.53 3.21 -20.71
C PHE A 175 20.08 2.84 -19.35
N TYR A 176 19.71 3.57 -18.29
CA TYR A 176 20.23 3.23 -16.97
C TYR A 176 19.70 1.87 -16.51
N ASN A 177 18.44 1.52 -16.77
CA ASN A 177 17.88 0.25 -16.28
C ASN A 177 18.62 -0.95 -16.88
N ALA A 178 18.98 -0.87 -18.17
CA ALA A 178 19.72 -1.94 -18.84
C ALA A 178 21.12 -2.15 -18.24
N LEU A 179 21.82 -1.06 -17.90
CA LEU A 179 23.17 -1.11 -17.31
C LEU A 179 23.14 -1.46 -15.82
N GLU A 180 22.17 -0.94 -15.08
CA GLU A 180 21.98 -1.22 -13.66
C GLU A 180 21.63 -2.68 -13.39
N GLU A 181 20.97 -3.37 -14.34
CA GLU A 181 20.76 -4.81 -14.26
C GLU A 181 22.09 -5.57 -14.28
N GLU A 182 23.07 -5.15 -15.09
CA GLU A 182 24.42 -5.72 -15.06
C GLU A 182 25.16 -5.33 -13.77
N PHE A 183 25.15 -4.05 -13.38
CA PHE A 183 25.85 -3.57 -12.18
C PHE A 183 25.35 -4.23 -10.88
N CYS A 184 24.07 -4.58 -10.85
CA CYS A 184 23.45 -5.31 -9.75
C CYS A 184 23.50 -6.84 -9.91
N SER A 185 24.08 -7.36 -11.00
CA SER A 185 24.14 -8.78 -11.36
C SER A 185 22.75 -9.45 -11.34
N ILE A 186 21.76 -8.78 -11.92
CA ILE A 186 20.39 -9.26 -12.00
C ILE A 186 20.31 -10.43 -12.97
N THR A 187 19.72 -11.54 -12.52
CA THR A 187 19.51 -12.73 -13.35
C THR A 187 18.09 -12.85 -13.89
N HIS A 188 17.11 -12.31 -13.14
CA HIS A 188 15.68 -12.37 -13.45
C HIS A 188 15.04 -11.01 -13.21
N VAL A 189 14.23 -10.56 -14.16
CA VAL A 189 13.46 -9.32 -14.06
C VAL A 189 11.98 -9.68 -14.03
N LEU A 190 11.31 -9.46 -12.89
CA LEU A 190 9.88 -9.72 -12.73
C LEU A 190 9.13 -8.39 -12.68
N ARG A 191 8.32 -8.09 -13.71
CA ARG A 191 7.63 -6.79 -13.83
C ARG A 191 6.27 -6.88 -14.53
N SER A 192 5.53 -5.77 -14.50
CA SER A 192 4.26 -5.62 -15.25
C SER A 192 4.47 -5.79 -16.76
N ALA A 193 3.51 -6.40 -17.43
CA ALA A 193 3.47 -6.58 -18.89
C ALA A 193 3.51 -5.27 -19.70
N GLU A 194 3.23 -4.12 -19.08
CA GLU A 194 3.32 -2.79 -19.72
C GLU A 194 4.73 -2.44 -20.22
N PHE A 195 5.75 -3.13 -19.72
CA PHE A 195 7.15 -2.92 -20.11
C PHE A 195 7.66 -3.91 -21.14
N ASP A 196 6.81 -4.82 -21.64
CA ASP A 196 7.25 -5.90 -22.53
C ASP A 196 7.92 -5.38 -23.82
N VAL A 197 7.31 -4.36 -24.44
CA VAL A 197 7.86 -3.73 -25.64
C VAL A 197 9.23 -3.09 -25.44
N ARG A 198 9.63 -2.81 -24.18
CA ARG A 198 10.92 -2.20 -23.83
C ARG A 198 12.03 -3.23 -23.61
N VAL A 199 11.71 -4.51 -23.41
CA VAL A 199 12.69 -5.59 -23.24
C VAL A 199 13.68 -5.57 -24.40
N GLN A 200 13.17 -5.50 -25.64
CA GLN A 200 14.00 -5.46 -26.85
C GLN A 200 15.03 -4.32 -26.85
N LEU A 201 14.64 -3.12 -26.40
CA LEU A 201 15.55 -1.98 -26.32
C LEU A 201 16.61 -2.17 -25.23
N GLN A 202 16.20 -2.71 -24.09
CA GLN A 202 17.11 -2.95 -22.97
C GLN A 202 18.12 -4.06 -23.30
N ASP A 203 17.69 -5.12 -23.99
CA ASP A 203 18.57 -6.17 -24.52
C ASP A 203 19.58 -5.59 -25.51
N TYR A 204 19.11 -4.78 -26.48
CA TYR A 204 20.00 -4.11 -27.43
C TYR A 204 21.08 -3.28 -26.73
N ILE A 205 20.72 -2.54 -25.68
CA ILE A 205 21.67 -1.72 -24.92
C ILE A 205 22.70 -2.59 -24.20
N ARG A 206 22.32 -3.74 -23.65
CA ARG A 206 23.26 -4.69 -23.04
C ARG A 206 24.19 -5.34 -24.07
N ASP A 207 23.64 -5.74 -25.21
CA ASP A 207 24.38 -6.35 -26.30
C ASP A 207 25.49 -5.43 -26.83
N LEU A 208 25.24 -4.11 -26.86
CA LEU A 208 26.28 -3.12 -27.19
C LEU A 208 27.54 -3.22 -26.32
N PHE A 209 27.44 -3.76 -25.10
CA PHE A 209 28.56 -3.91 -24.18
C PHE A 209 28.95 -5.38 -23.94
N GLY A 210 28.31 -6.33 -24.63
CA GLY A 210 28.54 -7.76 -24.43
C GLY A 210 28.03 -8.29 -23.09
N TYR A 211 27.07 -7.60 -22.47
CA TYR A 211 26.46 -8.03 -21.21
C TYR A 211 25.40 -9.09 -21.44
N LYS A 212 25.21 -9.96 -20.45
CA LYS A 212 24.22 -11.04 -20.53
C LYS A 212 22.83 -10.50 -20.27
N ASN A 213 21.87 -10.88 -21.11
CA ASN A 213 20.47 -10.50 -20.91
C ASN A 213 19.83 -11.33 -19.77
N PRO A 214 19.21 -10.68 -18.77
CA PRO A 214 18.49 -11.38 -17.72
C PRO A 214 17.21 -12.00 -18.26
N GLN A 215 16.74 -13.06 -17.59
CA GLN A 215 15.46 -13.67 -17.92
C GLN A 215 14.32 -12.73 -17.50
N SER A 216 13.55 -12.23 -18.46
CA SER A 216 12.45 -11.31 -18.20
C SER A 216 11.11 -12.04 -18.16
N TYR A 217 10.39 -11.91 -17.04
CA TYR A 217 9.05 -12.46 -16.87
C TYR A 217 8.05 -11.36 -16.56
N GLN A 218 6.97 -11.33 -17.33
CA GLN A 218 5.92 -10.34 -17.23
C GLN A 218 4.69 -10.93 -16.51
N TYR A 219 4.18 -10.20 -15.54
CA TYR A 219 2.89 -10.48 -14.91
C TYR A 219 1.85 -9.43 -15.29
N GLY A 220 0.57 -9.81 -15.19
CA GLY A 220 -0.56 -8.98 -15.51
C GLY A 220 -0.64 -7.75 -14.62
N ARG A 221 -1.20 -6.66 -15.15
CA ARG A 221 -1.36 -5.43 -14.39
C ARG A 221 -2.20 -5.67 -13.13
N ILE A 222 -1.74 -5.11 -12.02
CA ILE A 222 -2.42 -5.15 -10.72
C ILE A 222 -3.23 -3.86 -10.58
N ASN A 223 -4.54 -3.97 -10.70
CA ASN A 223 -5.46 -2.85 -10.58
C ASN A 223 -6.05 -2.81 -9.18
N VAL A 224 -6.14 -1.62 -8.59
CA VAL A 224 -6.82 -1.43 -7.30
C VAL A 224 -8.16 -0.79 -7.59
N LYS A 225 -9.24 -1.49 -7.26
CA LYS A 225 -10.62 -1.02 -7.52
C LYS A 225 -11.17 -0.29 -6.30
N GLY A 226 -11.93 0.78 -6.56
CA GLY A 226 -12.63 1.54 -5.51
C GLY A 226 -11.73 2.49 -4.71
N ALA A 227 -10.46 2.67 -5.09
CA ALA A 227 -9.58 3.63 -4.45
C ALA A 227 -8.55 4.21 -5.42
N THR A 228 -8.34 5.52 -5.31
CA THR A 228 -7.34 6.28 -6.07
C THR A 228 -5.93 5.82 -5.72
N THR A 229 -5.15 5.41 -6.73
CA THR A 229 -3.73 5.02 -6.58
C THR A 229 -2.76 5.98 -7.27
N GLN A 230 -3.28 6.93 -8.07
CA GLN A 230 -2.45 7.89 -8.77
C GLN A 230 -2.03 9.00 -7.81
N GLY A 231 -0.72 9.19 -7.68
CA GLY A 231 -0.18 10.21 -6.77
C GLY A 231 -0.52 11.65 -7.17
N ARG A 232 -0.96 11.92 -8.40
CA ARG A 232 -1.46 13.24 -8.79
C ARG A 232 -2.85 13.47 -8.22
N GLU A 233 -3.78 12.55 -8.50
CA GLU A 233 -5.15 12.58 -7.99
C GLU A 233 -5.17 12.65 -6.45
N ILE A 234 -4.34 11.87 -5.76
CA ILE A 234 -4.24 11.94 -4.28
C ILE A 234 -3.76 13.32 -3.79
N ARG A 235 -2.82 13.96 -4.48
CA ARG A 235 -2.39 15.33 -4.11
C ARG A 235 -3.52 16.33 -4.30
N GLU A 236 -4.26 16.23 -5.40
CA GLU A 236 -5.42 17.08 -5.65
C GLU A 236 -6.48 16.89 -4.55
N LEU A 237 -6.71 15.67 -4.07
CA LEU A 237 -7.61 15.41 -2.93
C LEU A 237 -7.10 16.04 -1.62
N ILE A 238 -5.79 16.01 -1.36
CA ILE A 238 -5.17 16.64 -0.18
C ILE A 238 -5.28 18.17 -0.27
N GLU A 239 -4.97 18.74 -1.43
CA GLU A 239 -5.00 20.19 -1.67
C GLU A 239 -6.43 20.76 -1.53
N LYS A 240 -7.45 19.99 -1.93
CA LYS A 240 -8.86 20.33 -1.73
C LYS A 240 -9.36 20.10 -0.30
N GLY A 241 -8.55 19.52 0.58
CA GLY A 241 -8.96 19.13 1.93
C GLY A 241 -9.95 17.97 1.98
N GLU A 242 -10.17 17.27 0.87
CA GLU A 242 -11.04 16.08 0.82
C GLU A 242 -10.42 14.94 1.62
N VAL A 243 -9.09 14.81 1.63
CA VAL A 243 -8.32 13.89 2.49
C VAL A 243 -7.27 14.61 3.32
N ALA A 244 -7.05 14.15 4.56
CA ALA A 244 -6.17 14.83 5.52
C ALA A 244 -4.68 14.71 5.16
N GLY A 245 -4.31 13.68 4.38
CA GLY A 245 -2.93 13.42 4.02
C GLY A 245 -2.76 12.05 3.37
N TRP A 246 -1.50 11.66 3.14
CA TRP A 246 -1.17 10.38 2.51
C TRP A 246 -1.44 9.16 3.39
N ASP A 247 -1.64 9.35 4.69
CA ASP A 247 -2.01 8.33 5.67
C ASP A 247 -3.51 8.34 6.01
N ASP A 248 -4.32 9.11 5.28
CA ASP A 248 -5.77 9.15 5.46
C ASP A 248 -6.38 7.74 5.24
N PRO A 249 -7.18 7.20 6.18
CA PRO A 249 -7.72 5.83 6.12
C PRO A 249 -8.58 5.49 4.88
N ARG A 250 -9.00 6.48 4.09
CA ARG A 250 -9.70 6.29 2.81
C ARG A 250 -8.78 5.90 1.67
N LEU A 251 -7.49 6.17 1.80
CA LEU A 251 -6.50 5.87 0.79
C LEU A 251 -6.00 4.42 0.91
N VAL A 252 -5.44 3.92 -0.20
CA VAL A 252 -4.81 2.60 -0.30
C VAL A 252 -3.28 2.69 -0.36
N THR A 253 -2.72 3.80 0.14
CA THR A 253 -1.29 3.91 0.39
C THR A 253 -0.88 2.93 1.49
N LEU A 254 0.37 2.48 1.50
CA LEU A 254 0.84 1.59 2.57
C LEU A 254 0.79 2.28 3.93
N LYS A 255 1.07 3.59 3.97
CA LYS A 255 0.95 4.42 5.17
C LYS A 255 -0.48 4.46 5.72
N ALA A 256 -1.48 4.67 4.86
CA ALA A 256 -2.89 4.66 5.25
C ALA A 256 -3.35 3.28 5.72
N LEU A 257 -3.00 2.23 4.98
CA LEU A 257 -3.36 0.85 5.35
C LEU A 257 -2.70 0.44 6.67
N LYS A 258 -1.43 0.79 6.91
CA LYS A 258 -0.73 0.58 8.19
C LYS A 258 -1.45 1.28 9.33
N ARG A 259 -1.77 2.57 9.16
CA ARG A 259 -2.51 3.36 10.16
C ARG A 259 -3.91 2.80 10.42
N ARG A 260 -4.55 2.25 9.39
CA ARG A 260 -5.87 1.61 9.47
C ARG A 260 -5.86 0.24 10.15
N GLY A 261 -4.69 -0.41 10.28
CA GLY A 261 -4.57 -1.72 10.94
C GLY A 261 -4.44 -2.91 9.99
N PHE A 262 -4.01 -2.68 8.74
CA PHE A 262 -3.62 -3.77 7.86
C PHE A 262 -2.26 -4.32 8.30
N VAL A 263 -2.12 -5.65 8.23
CA VAL A 263 -0.91 -6.36 8.63
C VAL A 263 -0.13 -6.85 7.41
N LYS A 264 1.19 -7.02 7.56
CA LYS A 264 2.07 -7.39 6.44
C LYS A 264 1.63 -8.69 5.77
N GLU A 265 1.15 -9.66 6.54
CA GLU A 265 0.74 -10.98 6.06
C GLU A 265 -0.36 -10.89 4.99
N THR A 266 -1.21 -9.87 5.07
CA THR A 266 -2.22 -9.57 4.05
C THR A 266 -1.57 -9.35 2.69
N PHE A 267 -0.51 -8.55 2.63
CA PHE A 267 0.16 -8.27 1.37
C PHE A 267 0.95 -9.48 0.86
N TYR A 268 1.51 -10.30 1.75
CA TYR A 268 2.20 -11.54 1.39
C TYR A 268 1.23 -12.53 0.75
N GLU A 269 0.07 -12.77 1.36
CA GLU A 269 -0.95 -13.67 0.80
C GLU A 269 -1.46 -13.18 -0.55
N LEU A 270 -1.70 -11.87 -0.69
CA LEU A 270 -2.10 -11.29 -1.97
C LEU A 270 -1.01 -11.42 -3.04
N ALA A 271 0.26 -11.20 -2.70
CA ALA A 271 1.37 -11.36 -3.64
C ALA A 271 1.51 -12.80 -4.12
N ILE A 272 1.37 -13.79 -3.22
CA ILE A 272 1.36 -15.22 -3.56
C ILE A 272 0.19 -15.55 -4.48
N ARG A 273 -1.01 -15.00 -4.19
CA ARG A 273 -2.21 -15.23 -5.00
C ARG A 273 -2.09 -14.64 -6.41
N VAL A 274 -1.48 -13.46 -6.55
CA VAL A 274 -1.25 -12.82 -7.86
C VAL A 274 -0.22 -13.62 -8.66
N GLY A 275 0.92 -13.96 -8.04
CA GLY A 275 2.00 -14.71 -8.67
C GLY A 275 2.53 -14.06 -9.96
N LEU A 276 3.02 -14.90 -10.89
CA LEU A 276 3.46 -14.47 -12.23
C LEU A 276 2.39 -14.68 -13.31
N SER A 277 1.10 -14.68 -12.93
CA SER A 277 0.01 -14.80 -13.90
C SER A 277 0.02 -13.59 -14.85
N LYS A 278 -0.11 -13.84 -16.16
CA LYS A 278 -0.28 -12.78 -17.17
C LYS A 278 -1.67 -12.12 -17.11
N THR A 279 -2.63 -12.75 -16.42
CA THR A 279 -3.98 -12.23 -16.25
C THR A 279 -3.97 -11.00 -15.36
N GLN A 280 -4.67 -9.95 -15.78
CA GLN A 280 -4.85 -8.77 -14.94
C GLN A 280 -5.55 -9.14 -13.64
N THR A 281 -5.02 -8.67 -12.52
CA THR A 281 -5.61 -8.92 -11.21
C THR A 281 -6.22 -7.64 -10.67
N ASN A 282 -7.47 -7.74 -10.24
CA ASN A 282 -8.17 -6.66 -9.57
C ASN A 282 -8.16 -6.92 -8.06
N ILE A 283 -7.54 -6.02 -7.31
CA ILE A 283 -7.58 -5.98 -5.86
C ILE A 283 -8.66 -4.96 -5.48
N ASP A 284 -9.80 -5.45 -5.02
CA ASP A 284 -10.85 -4.60 -4.46
C ASP A 284 -10.77 -4.55 -2.93
N TRP A 285 -11.58 -3.66 -2.36
CA TRP A 285 -11.65 -3.43 -0.93
C TRP A 285 -12.09 -4.69 -0.15
N THR A 286 -13.03 -5.46 -0.70
CA THR A 286 -13.58 -6.68 -0.08
C THR A 286 -12.50 -7.75 0.07
N LEU A 287 -11.71 -7.96 -0.98
CA LEU A 287 -10.59 -8.89 -0.96
C LEU A 287 -9.54 -8.47 0.09
N LEU A 288 -9.14 -7.20 0.10
CA LEU A 288 -8.21 -6.67 1.10
C LEU A 288 -8.69 -6.94 2.53
N CYS A 289 -9.96 -6.62 2.82
CA CYS A 289 -10.53 -6.81 4.15
C CYS A 289 -10.63 -8.28 4.53
N THR A 290 -11.10 -9.13 3.62
CA THR A 290 -11.27 -10.57 3.90
C THR A 290 -9.91 -11.23 4.17
N THR A 291 -8.89 -10.90 3.39
CA THR A 291 -7.53 -11.40 3.63
C THR A 291 -6.96 -10.87 4.95
N ASN A 292 -7.14 -9.58 5.26
CA ASN A 292 -6.63 -9.01 6.51
C ASN A 292 -7.36 -9.56 7.74
N ARG A 293 -8.68 -9.75 7.65
CA ARG A 293 -9.51 -10.39 8.68
C ARG A 293 -8.95 -11.75 9.08
N LYS A 294 -8.61 -12.62 8.12
CA LYS A 294 -8.02 -13.95 8.38
C LYS A 294 -6.77 -13.91 9.26
N TYR A 295 -5.98 -12.84 9.19
CA TYR A 295 -4.77 -12.68 10.01
C TYR A 295 -5.04 -11.96 11.33
N LEU A 296 -5.98 -11.02 11.36
CA LEU A 296 -6.36 -10.34 12.59
C LEU A 296 -7.16 -11.25 13.53
N ASP A 297 -8.11 -12.03 13.01
CA ASP A 297 -8.97 -12.96 13.79
C ASP A 297 -8.16 -13.94 14.65
N LYS A 298 -6.93 -14.28 14.24
CA LYS A 298 -6.06 -15.24 14.94
C LYS A 298 -5.33 -14.66 16.16
N LYS A 299 -5.31 -13.33 16.29
CA LYS A 299 -4.43 -12.63 17.25
C LYS A 299 -5.09 -11.50 18.01
N ALA A 300 -6.11 -10.87 17.42
CA ALA A 300 -6.74 -9.69 17.96
C ALA A 300 -7.56 -10.03 19.20
N ASP A 301 -7.31 -9.29 20.28
CA ASP A 301 -8.11 -9.38 21.48
C ASP A 301 -9.51 -8.78 21.24
N ARG A 302 -10.53 -9.39 21.83
CA ARG A 302 -11.94 -9.07 21.68
C ARG A 302 -12.44 -8.26 22.86
N TYR A 303 -13.17 -7.19 22.54
CA TYR A 303 -13.74 -6.27 23.52
C TYR A 303 -15.16 -5.93 23.12
N PHE A 304 -15.99 -5.57 24.11
CA PHE A 304 -17.28 -4.95 23.84
C PHE A 304 -17.15 -3.44 23.69
N PHE A 305 -17.78 -2.92 22.63
CA PHE A 305 -17.97 -1.50 22.38
C PHE A 305 -19.44 -1.27 22.03
N ILE A 306 -20.08 -0.41 22.82
CA ILE A 306 -21.47 -0.01 22.69
C ILE A 306 -21.51 1.36 22.04
N ASP A 307 -21.77 1.40 20.73
CA ASP A 307 -22.08 2.64 20.04
C ASP A 307 -23.48 3.13 20.43
N ASN A 308 -23.64 4.46 20.55
CA ASN A 308 -24.92 5.08 20.88
C ASN A 308 -25.64 4.37 22.04
N PRO A 309 -25.04 4.32 23.25
CA PRO A 309 -25.47 3.42 24.31
C PRO A 309 -26.88 3.73 24.80
N VAL A 310 -27.68 2.68 24.97
CA VAL A 310 -29.00 2.70 25.62
C VAL A 310 -28.94 1.84 26.87
N LYS A 311 -29.29 2.44 28.02
CA LYS A 311 -29.46 1.71 29.27
C LYS A 311 -30.77 0.94 29.23
N ILE A 312 -30.70 -0.36 29.49
CA ILE A 312 -31.86 -1.23 29.68
C ILE A 312 -31.81 -1.84 31.08
N LYS A 313 -33.00 -2.10 31.62
CA LYS A 313 -33.18 -2.83 32.87
C LYS A 313 -33.83 -4.18 32.58
N ILE A 314 -33.17 -5.28 32.93
CA ILE A 314 -33.68 -6.64 32.83
C ILE A 314 -34.14 -7.05 34.22
N LYS A 315 -35.44 -7.01 34.46
CA LYS A 315 -36.04 -7.32 35.76
C LYS A 315 -35.77 -8.78 36.12
N GLY A 316 -35.29 -9.02 37.34
CA GLY A 316 -35.00 -10.35 37.86
C GLY A 316 -33.70 -10.97 37.36
N ALA A 317 -32.82 -10.18 36.71
CA ALA A 317 -31.50 -10.69 36.35
C ALA A 317 -30.62 -10.85 37.61
N PRO A 318 -29.90 -11.97 37.75
CA PRO A 318 -29.12 -12.24 38.95
C PRO A 318 -27.85 -11.38 39.02
N GLU A 319 -27.39 -11.11 40.24
CA GLU A 319 -26.02 -10.65 40.44
C GLU A 319 -25.04 -11.78 40.13
N GLN A 320 -24.06 -11.52 39.27
CA GLN A 320 -23.06 -12.52 38.88
C GLN A 320 -21.74 -11.87 38.47
N ASN A 321 -20.65 -12.63 38.65
CA ASN A 321 -19.34 -12.30 38.12
C ASN A 321 -19.14 -13.10 36.83
N ILE A 322 -18.88 -12.41 35.73
CA ILE A 322 -18.66 -13.00 34.41
C ILE A 322 -17.19 -12.79 34.04
N GLU A 323 -16.51 -13.89 33.72
CA GLU A 323 -15.16 -13.85 33.18
C GLU A 323 -15.20 -14.33 31.73
N LEU A 324 -14.74 -13.47 30.81
CA LEU A 324 -14.63 -13.78 29.40
C LEU A 324 -13.16 -13.76 28.98
N ASP A 325 -12.83 -14.61 28.02
CA ASP A 325 -11.53 -14.57 27.37
C ASP A 325 -11.43 -13.38 26.41
N LEU A 326 -10.24 -12.76 26.37
CA LEU A 326 -9.90 -11.81 25.32
C LEU A 326 -9.84 -12.46 23.93
N HIS A 327 -9.65 -13.77 23.82
CA HIS A 327 -9.62 -14.44 22.52
C HIS A 327 -10.22 -15.84 22.64
N PRO A 328 -11.16 -16.23 21.76
CA PRO A 328 -11.90 -17.48 21.89
C PRO A 328 -10.99 -18.72 21.88
N GLU A 329 -9.94 -18.70 21.06
CA GLU A 329 -9.05 -19.86 20.89
C GLU A 329 -7.81 -19.83 21.79
N LEU A 330 -7.36 -18.65 22.23
CA LEU A 330 -6.08 -18.51 22.94
C LEU A 330 -6.25 -18.46 24.48
N ARG A 331 -7.48 -18.47 24.98
CA ARG A 331 -7.84 -18.49 26.42
C ARG A 331 -7.00 -17.55 27.28
N LYS A 332 -6.84 -16.30 26.83
CA LYS A 332 -6.00 -15.30 27.49
C LYS A 332 -6.60 -14.76 28.80
N GLY A 333 -7.84 -15.15 29.15
CA GLY A 333 -8.62 -14.52 30.21
C GLY A 333 -8.75 -13.02 29.99
N GLY A 334 -8.93 -12.28 31.08
CA GLY A 334 -8.63 -10.83 31.11
C GLY A 334 -9.82 -9.88 31.02
N ARG A 335 -11.04 -10.38 30.77
CA ARG A 335 -12.28 -9.58 30.79
C ARG A 335 -13.13 -10.05 31.98
N LYS A 336 -13.38 -9.16 32.94
CA LYS A 336 -14.17 -9.45 34.13
C LYS A 336 -15.26 -8.41 34.30
N PHE A 337 -16.49 -8.87 34.52
CA PHE A 337 -17.67 -8.03 34.67
C PHE A 337 -18.45 -8.44 35.91
N LYS A 338 -18.95 -7.48 36.67
CA LYS A 338 -20.00 -7.71 37.67
C LYS A 338 -21.31 -7.22 37.07
N THR A 339 -22.32 -8.09 36.97
CA THR A 339 -23.62 -7.75 36.38
C THR A 339 -24.72 -7.81 37.42
N GLY A 340 -25.81 -7.08 37.17
CA GLY A 340 -27.07 -7.15 37.92
C GLY A 340 -28.23 -6.93 36.95
N GLU A 341 -29.16 -6.03 37.27
CA GLU A 341 -30.32 -5.75 36.39
C GLU A 341 -30.04 -4.73 35.28
N ASP A 342 -29.02 -3.89 35.41
CA ASP A 342 -28.79 -2.77 34.50
C ASP A 342 -27.66 -3.04 33.48
N PHE A 343 -28.01 -2.91 32.20
CA PHE A 343 -27.10 -3.16 31.07
C PHE A 343 -27.09 -2.01 30.08
N LEU A 344 -25.98 -1.86 29.37
CA LEU A 344 -25.82 -0.99 28.21
C LEU A 344 -25.79 -1.83 26.94
N ILE A 345 -26.58 -1.45 25.96
CA ILE A 345 -26.65 -2.07 24.63
C ILE A 345 -26.70 -0.99 23.55
N THR A 346 -26.49 -1.38 22.30
CA THR A 346 -26.54 -0.42 21.18
C THR A 346 -27.97 0.06 20.96
N LYS A 347 -28.14 1.34 20.57
CA LYS A 347 -29.45 1.89 20.17
C LYS A 347 -30.10 1.08 19.05
N LYS A 348 -29.29 0.55 18.13
CA LYS A 348 -29.73 -0.31 17.03
C LYS A 348 -30.33 -1.61 17.55
N ASP A 349 -29.64 -2.31 18.44
CA ASP A 349 -30.14 -3.55 19.04
C ASP A 349 -31.40 -3.27 19.87
N TYR A 350 -31.44 -2.20 20.65
CA TYR A 350 -32.65 -1.80 21.40
C TYR A 350 -33.87 -1.62 20.48
N GLY A 351 -33.70 -0.88 19.37
CA GLY A 351 -34.75 -0.67 18.38
C GLY A 351 -35.21 -1.97 17.71
N ASN A 352 -34.27 -2.86 17.38
CA ASN A 352 -34.58 -4.17 16.81
C ASN A 352 -35.36 -5.05 17.79
N MET A 353 -34.98 -5.06 19.07
CA MET A 353 -35.67 -5.84 20.11
C MET A 353 -37.09 -5.34 20.35
N LYS A 354 -37.32 -4.01 20.32
CA LYS A 354 -38.67 -3.44 20.45
C LYS A 354 -39.60 -3.81 19.29
N LYS A 355 -39.05 -4.14 18.12
CA LYS A 355 -39.80 -4.59 16.92
C LYS A 355 -39.92 -6.11 16.82
N ALA A 356 -39.26 -6.86 17.71
CA ALA A 356 -39.28 -8.31 17.67
C ALA A 356 -40.67 -8.87 18.01
N LYS A 357 -40.97 -10.07 17.52
CA LYS A 357 -42.23 -10.75 17.83
C LYS A 357 -42.34 -11.00 19.34
N LYS A 358 -43.56 -10.90 19.88
CA LYS A 358 -43.81 -11.22 21.30
C LYS A 358 -43.31 -12.64 21.61
N GLY A 359 -42.63 -12.80 22.74
CA GLY A 359 -42.02 -14.07 23.15
C GLY A 359 -40.66 -14.38 22.51
N THR A 360 -40.08 -13.47 21.72
CA THR A 360 -38.69 -13.61 21.24
C THR A 360 -37.73 -13.64 22.44
N ILE A 361 -36.83 -14.62 22.46
CA ILE A 361 -35.76 -14.71 23.46
C ILE A 361 -34.51 -14.06 22.88
N PHE A 362 -33.95 -13.12 23.64
CA PHE A 362 -32.70 -12.44 23.34
C PHE A 362 -31.60 -12.98 24.25
N ARG A 363 -30.36 -12.98 23.77
CA ARG A 363 -29.19 -13.38 24.57
C ARG A 363 -28.16 -12.26 24.63
N LEU A 364 -27.78 -11.91 25.86
CA LEU A 364 -26.54 -11.19 26.13
C LEU A 364 -25.38 -12.17 25.96
N MET A 365 -24.44 -11.87 25.06
CA MET A 365 -23.28 -12.72 24.74
C MET A 365 -22.62 -13.24 26.01
N ASP A 366 -22.52 -14.57 26.13
CA ASP A 366 -21.88 -15.27 27.25
C ASP A 366 -22.33 -14.82 28.66
N CYS A 367 -23.60 -14.41 28.79
CA CYS A 367 -24.15 -13.87 30.02
C CYS A 367 -25.50 -14.50 30.38
N LEU A 368 -26.60 -14.02 29.80
CA LEU A 368 -27.95 -14.47 30.13
C LEU A 368 -28.92 -14.29 28.97
N ASN A 369 -30.05 -14.96 29.10
CA ASN A 369 -31.19 -14.89 28.20
C ASN A 369 -32.32 -14.07 28.86
N PHE A 370 -33.00 -13.27 28.07
CA PHE A 370 -34.10 -12.42 28.52
C PHE A 370 -35.14 -12.28 27.41
N ARG A 371 -36.33 -11.80 27.76
CA ARG A 371 -37.42 -11.57 26.81
C ARG A 371 -38.11 -10.24 27.06
N LEU A 372 -38.81 -9.76 26.05
CA LEU A 372 -39.66 -8.58 26.16
C LEU A 372 -41.08 -9.01 26.56
N GLU A 373 -41.52 -8.62 27.75
CA GLU A 373 -42.88 -8.81 28.24
C GLU A 373 -43.59 -7.45 28.33
N LYS A 374 -44.67 -7.29 27.55
CA LYS A 374 -45.33 -6.00 27.34
C LYS A 374 -44.28 -4.97 26.88
N ASP A 375 -43.85 -4.08 27.78
CA ASP A 375 -42.85 -3.05 27.52
C ASP A 375 -41.55 -3.18 28.32
N ARG A 376 -41.40 -4.25 29.11
CA ARG A 376 -40.27 -4.46 30.02
C ARG A 376 -39.44 -5.68 29.63
N PHE A 377 -38.12 -5.58 29.79
CA PHE A 377 -37.25 -6.74 29.66
C PHE A 377 -37.24 -7.52 30.97
N VAL A 378 -37.42 -8.84 30.88
CA VAL A 378 -37.51 -9.76 32.02
C VAL A 378 -36.54 -10.89 31.81
N PHE A 379 -35.83 -11.27 32.87
CA PHE A 379 -34.92 -12.41 32.89
C PHE A 379 -35.67 -13.70 32.51
N HIS A 380 -35.01 -14.54 31.72
CA HIS A 380 -35.54 -15.83 31.29
C HIS A 380 -34.73 -16.98 31.86
N SER A 381 -33.44 -17.07 31.51
CA SER A 381 -32.53 -18.12 31.97
C SER A 381 -31.06 -17.77 31.67
N GLN A 382 -30.10 -18.56 32.17
CA GLN A 382 -28.66 -18.39 31.88
C GLN A 382 -28.11 -19.36 30.79
N PRO A 383 -28.45 -20.67 30.79
CA PRO A 383 -27.86 -21.64 29.88
C PRO A 383 -28.00 -21.27 28.41
N TYR A 384 -26.98 -21.59 27.60
CA TYR A 384 -27.02 -21.32 26.16
C TYR A 384 -28.06 -22.20 25.45
N GLU A 385 -28.27 -23.42 25.94
CA GLU A 385 -29.19 -24.42 25.42
C GLU A 385 -30.63 -23.88 25.34
N ASP A 386 -31.08 -23.15 26.36
CA ASP A 386 -32.42 -22.56 26.40
C ASP A 386 -32.63 -21.54 25.28
N PHE A 387 -31.58 -20.77 24.94
CA PHE A 387 -31.61 -19.85 23.81
C PHE A 387 -31.51 -20.60 22.47
N LYS A 388 -30.69 -21.65 22.39
CA LYS A 388 -30.52 -22.47 21.18
C LYS A 388 -31.83 -23.13 20.76
N ASN A 389 -32.69 -23.47 21.70
CA ASN A 389 -33.99 -24.12 21.45
C ASN A 389 -35.12 -23.11 21.19
N ALA A 390 -34.89 -21.82 21.38
CA ALA A 390 -35.88 -20.77 21.16
C ALA A 390 -36.08 -20.39 19.67
N LYS A 391 -37.30 -19.94 19.33
CA LYS A 391 -37.63 -19.37 18.02
C LYS A 391 -37.24 -17.88 17.98
N GLY A 392 -36.50 -17.47 16.95
CA GLY A 392 -36.03 -16.09 16.79
C GLY A 392 -34.80 -15.82 17.67
N LYS A 393 -33.61 -16.05 17.12
CA LYS A 393 -32.34 -15.98 17.86
C LYS A 393 -31.65 -14.65 17.61
N ILE A 394 -31.60 -13.79 18.63
CA ILE A 394 -30.86 -12.53 18.57
C ILE A 394 -29.86 -12.52 19.72
N ILE A 395 -28.58 -12.57 19.36
CA ILE A 395 -27.45 -12.45 20.29
C ILE A 395 -26.93 -11.02 20.18
N ILE A 396 -26.71 -10.37 21.33
CA ILE A 396 -26.19 -8.99 21.41
C ILE A 396 -25.01 -8.89 22.37
N HIS A 397 -24.03 -8.07 21.99
CA HIS A 397 -22.95 -7.66 22.89
C HIS A 397 -23.47 -6.58 23.84
N TRP A 398 -22.83 -6.45 25.00
CA TRP A 398 -23.38 -5.67 26.11
C TRP A 398 -22.26 -5.18 27.04
N LEU A 399 -22.58 -4.22 27.91
CA LEU A 399 -21.77 -3.90 29.07
C LEU A 399 -22.67 -3.79 30.31
N PRO A 400 -22.20 -4.11 31.52
CA PRO A 400 -22.94 -3.72 32.72
C PRO A 400 -23.01 -2.19 32.75
N ALA A 401 -24.08 -1.61 33.29
CA ALA A 401 -24.15 -0.16 33.51
C ALA A 401 -23.24 0.25 34.68
N ASP A 402 -21.93 0.20 34.44
CA ASP A 402 -20.86 0.45 35.40
C ASP A 402 -20.13 1.76 35.04
N GLU A 403 -19.77 2.55 36.05
CA GLU A 403 -19.01 3.79 35.92
C GLU A 403 -17.56 3.55 35.48
N LYS A 404 -17.03 2.34 35.68
CA LYS A 404 -15.68 1.94 35.24
C LYS A 404 -15.55 1.88 33.73
N ASN A 405 -16.67 1.73 33.01
CA ASN A 405 -16.68 1.71 31.57
C ASN A 405 -16.09 2.99 30.97
N VAL A 406 -15.56 2.89 29.76
CA VAL A 406 -14.69 3.92 29.21
C VAL A 406 -15.28 4.48 27.94
N LYS A 407 -15.34 5.81 27.87
CA LYS A 407 -15.74 6.50 26.64
C LYS A 407 -14.62 6.40 25.62
N ILE A 408 -14.94 5.90 24.44
CA ILE A 408 -14.00 5.84 23.32
C ILE A 408 -14.62 6.47 22.07
N LYS A 409 -13.77 6.73 21.08
CA LYS A 409 -14.18 7.21 19.76
C LYS A 409 -13.64 6.25 18.70
N ILE A 410 -14.45 5.95 17.70
CA ILE A 410 -14.02 5.21 16.52
C ILE A 410 -14.20 6.13 15.32
N ARG A 411 -13.10 6.43 14.64
CA ARG A 411 -13.08 7.14 13.36
C ARG A 411 -13.30 6.14 12.23
N CYS A 412 -14.39 6.32 11.50
CA CYS A 412 -14.67 5.60 10.27
C CYS A 412 -13.86 6.17 9.10
N PRO A 413 -13.64 5.39 8.02
CA PRO A 413 -12.96 5.89 6.83
C PRO A 413 -13.59 7.17 6.28
N GLU A 414 -14.91 7.29 6.30
CA GLU A 414 -15.67 8.46 5.83
C GLU A 414 -15.50 9.71 6.73
N ASN A 415 -14.55 9.68 7.67
CA ASN A 415 -14.30 10.68 8.71
C ASN A 415 -15.44 10.91 9.70
N GLU A 416 -16.47 10.06 9.67
CA GLU A 416 -17.46 9.98 10.73
C GLU A 416 -16.80 9.51 12.04
N ILE A 417 -17.10 10.19 13.15
CA ILE A 417 -16.63 9.80 14.48
C ILE A 417 -17.80 9.21 15.26
N ILE A 418 -17.75 7.91 15.48
CA ILE A 418 -18.72 7.18 16.29
C ILE A 418 -18.24 7.19 17.73
N LYS A 419 -19.05 7.78 18.62
CA LYS A 419 -18.80 7.83 20.06
C LYS A 419 -19.55 6.70 20.75
N GLY A 420 -18.92 6.09 21.74
CA GLY A 420 -19.56 5.04 22.51
C GLY A 420 -18.82 4.70 23.79
N ILE A 421 -19.24 3.61 24.41
CA ILE A 421 -18.73 3.12 25.68
C ILE A 421 -18.14 1.74 25.46
N ALA A 422 -16.94 1.50 25.97
CA ALA A 422 -16.28 0.22 25.88
C ALA A 422 -15.84 -0.29 27.26
N GLU A 423 -15.51 -1.58 27.32
CA GLU A 423 -15.08 -2.22 28.57
C GLU A 423 -13.76 -1.62 29.12
N PRO A 424 -13.55 -1.62 30.45
CA PRO A 424 -12.41 -0.97 31.10
C PRO A 424 -11.03 -1.47 30.64
N GLY A 425 -10.95 -2.73 30.19
CA GLY A 425 -9.72 -3.38 29.76
C GLY A 425 -8.97 -2.63 28.65
N ILE A 426 -9.67 -1.84 27.84
CA ILE A 426 -9.08 -1.02 26.76
C ILE A 426 -8.04 -0.02 27.26
N LYS A 427 -8.14 0.41 28.52
CA LYS A 427 -7.13 1.30 29.12
C LYS A 427 -5.74 0.67 29.16
N ARG A 428 -5.59 -0.64 29.02
CA ARG A 428 -4.29 -1.33 28.97
C ARG A 428 -3.65 -1.38 27.58
N LEU A 429 -4.41 -1.12 26.52
CA LEU A 429 -3.90 -1.17 25.14
C LEU A 429 -2.82 -0.12 24.90
N LYS A 430 -1.87 -0.43 24.04
CA LYS A 430 -0.85 0.50 23.55
C LYS A 430 -1.28 1.09 22.21
N GLN A 431 -0.81 2.30 21.90
CA GLN A 431 -1.06 2.89 20.60
C GLN A 431 -0.50 1.97 19.51
N GLY A 432 -1.34 1.67 18.51
CA GLY A 432 -1.04 0.70 17.46
C GLY A 432 -1.63 -0.68 17.67
N ASP A 433 -2.11 -1.01 18.88
CA ASP A 433 -2.80 -2.28 19.13
C ASP A 433 -4.08 -2.37 18.28
N ILE A 434 -4.33 -3.55 17.73
CA ILE A 434 -5.51 -3.86 16.91
C ILE A 434 -6.39 -4.81 17.70
N VAL A 435 -7.65 -4.45 17.83
CA VAL A 435 -8.65 -5.20 18.58
C VAL A 435 -9.86 -5.50 17.71
N GLN A 436 -10.65 -6.49 18.11
CA GLN A 436 -11.96 -6.76 17.53
C GLN A 436 -13.04 -6.29 18.51
N PHE A 437 -13.86 -5.35 18.07
CA PHE A 437 -15.09 -5.01 18.76
C PHE A 437 -16.19 -5.99 18.33
N GLU A 438 -16.69 -6.79 19.26
CA GLU A 438 -17.58 -7.89 18.93
C GLU A 438 -18.89 -7.40 18.28
N ARG A 439 -19.26 -8.02 17.15
CA ARG A 439 -20.38 -7.61 16.28
C ARG A 439 -20.29 -6.17 15.76
N TYR A 440 -19.12 -5.52 15.82
CA TYR A 440 -18.86 -4.21 15.24
C TYR A 440 -17.78 -4.28 14.16
N GLY A 441 -16.60 -4.82 14.48
CA GLY A 441 -15.48 -4.99 13.55
C GLY A 441 -14.13 -4.75 14.19
N PHE A 442 -13.07 -4.77 13.37
CA PHE A 442 -11.71 -4.50 13.81
C PHE A 442 -11.44 -3.00 13.89
N ALA A 443 -10.64 -2.61 14.88
CA ALA A 443 -10.17 -1.25 14.99
C ALA A 443 -8.76 -1.19 15.58
N ARG A 444 -7.97 -0.22 15.12
CA ARG A 444 -6.62 0.05 15.63
C ARG A 444 -6.65 1.27 16.54
N LEU A 445 -6.04 1.17 17.73
CA LEU A 445 -5.90 2.32 18.64
C LEU A 445 -4.91 3.33 18.03
N ASP A 446 -5.42 4.46 17.55
CA ASP A 446 -4.63 5.46 16.84
C ASP A 446 -4.08 6.55 17.77
N ASN A 447 -4.87 6.97 18.76
CA ASN A 447 -4.46 7.92 19.78
C ASN A 447 -4.84 7.39 21.17
N LYS A 448 -3.80 7.13 21.99
CA LYS A 448 -3.96 6.58 23.33
C LYS A 448 -4.59 7.56 24.33
N LYS A 449 -4.27 8.85 24.22
CA LYS A 449 -4.71 9.89 25.15
C LYS A 449 -6.22 10.08 25.10
N ASP A 450 -6.77 10.09 23.89
CA ASP A 450 -8.20 10.30 23.65
C ASP A 450 -8.99 8.99 23.50
N LEU A 451 -8.30 7.84 23.57
CA LEU A 451 -8.83 6.51 23.24
C LEU A 451 -9.60 6.52 21.92
N GLU A 452 -8.94 7.09 20.90
CA GLU A 452 -9.47 7.16 19.55
C GLU A 452 -8.91 6.01 18.72
N PHE A 453 -9.81 5.21 18.18
CA PHE A 453 -9.53 4.10 17.29
C PHE A 453 -9.85 4.48 15.85
N ILE A 454 -9.15 3.89 14.89
CA ILE A 454 -9.52 3.90 13.48
C ILE A 454 -10.17 2.57 13.15
N TYR A 455 -11.35 2.62 12.53
CA TYR A 455 -12.03 1.44 12.03
C TYR A 455 -11.23 0.80 10.88
N THR A 456 -10.89 -0.47 11.05
CA THR A 456 -10.14 -1.23 10.06
C THR A 456 -11.09 -1.76 8.98
N HIS A 457 -11.89 -2.75 9.33
CA HIS A 457 -12.98 -3.32 8.54
C HIS A 457 -13.79 -4.26 9.45
N SER A 458 -14.96 -4.71 8.98
CA SER A 458 -15.75 -5.71 9.69
C SER A 458 -15.10 -7.07 9.67
#